data_AF-A0A7V2WTY4-F1
#
_entry.id   AF-A0A7V2WTY4-F1
#
_cell.length_a   1.000
_cell.length_b   1.000
_cell.length_c   1.000
_cell.angle_alpha   90.00
_cell.angle_beta   90.00
_cell.angle_gamma   90.00
#
_symmetry.space_group_name_H-M   'P 1'
#
loop_
_entity.id
_entity.type
_entity.pdbx_description
1 polymer ?
#
loop_
_entity_poly.entity_id
_entity_poly.type
_entity_poly.pdbx_seq_one_letter_code
_entity_poly.pdbx_strand_id
1 'polypeptide(L)' 'SKDPATARLMGGQGEKLGLDDAWSYNIISQVGNYGEIFEANVGKGSPLKIGRGLNALWNKGGIMYAPPIR' A
#
# COMPACT_ATOMS: atom_id res chain seq x y z
N SER A 1 4.44 -12.06 10.70
CA SER A 1 5.06 -10.89 11.39
C SER A 1 4.73 -10.96 12.87
N LYS A 2 5.60 -10.45 13.76
CA LYS A 2 5.28 -10.31 15.20
C LYS A 2 4.42 -9.07 15.50
N ASP A 3 4.30 -8.16 14.53
CA ASP A 3 3.45 -6.97 14.63
C ASP A 3 1.97 -7.32 14.35
N PRO A 4 1.03 -7.08 15.29
CA PRO A 4 -0.37 -7.44 15.11
C PRO A 4 -1.10 -6.68 13.99
N ALA A 5 -0.65 -5.48 13.64
CA ALA A 5 -1.25 -4.73 12.53
C ALA A 5 -0.88 -5.36 11.19
N THR A 6 0.39 -5.74 11.03
CA THR A 6 0.90 -6.45 9.85
C THR A 6 0.26 -7.83 9.72
N ALA A 7 0.10 -8.57 10.83
CA ALA A 7 -0.56 -9.87 10.81
C ALA A 7 -2.02 -9.77 10.34
N ARG A 8 -2.78 -8.78 10.84
CA ARG A 8 -4.17 -8.53 10.42
C ARG A 8 -4.27 -8.13 8.96
N LEU A 9 -3.36 -7.27 8.49
CA LEU A 9 -3.33 -6.89 7.08
C LEU A 9 -3.09 -8.12 6.20
N MET A 10 -2.07 -8.92 6.49
CA MET A 10 -1.57 -9.99 5.61
C MET A 10 -2.38 -11.29 5.60
N GLY A 11 -3.37 -11.45 6.49
CA GLY A 11 -4.03 -12.74 6.68
C GLY A 11 -5.34 -12.67 7.46
N GLY A 12 -6.13 -11.62 7.26
CA GLY A 12 -7.41 -11.46 7.92
C GLY A 12 -8.30 -10.41 7.26
N GLN A 13 -9.56 -10.38 7.70
CA GLN A 13 -10.60 -9.44 7.24
C GLN A 13 -11.01 -9.62 5.77
N GLY A 14 -10.51 -10.63 5.05
CA GLY A 14 -10.89 -10.90 3.66
C GLY A 14 -12.37 -11.23 3.54
N GLU A 15 -12.89 -12.06 4.45
CA GLU A 15 -14.30 -12.47 4.48
C GLU A 15 -15.26 -11.28 4.55
N LYS A 16 -14.90 -10.24 5.34
CA LYS A 16 -15.71 -9.00 5.45
C LYS A 16 -15.77 -8.20 4.14
N LEU A 17 -14.81 -8.43 3.26
CA LEU A 17 -14.71 -7.84 1.92
C LEU A 17 -15.23 -8.78 0.83
N GLY A 18 -15.68 -9.99 1.17
CA GLY A 18 -16.06 -11.03 0.21
C GLY A 18 -14.87 -11.64 -0.55
N LEU A 19 -13.68 -11.60 0.05
CA LEU A 19 -12.41 -12.07 -0.53
C LEU A 19 -11.76 -13.16 0.34
N ASP A 20 -10.74 -13.81 -0.19
CA ASP A 20 -9.87 -14.68 0.62
C ASP A 20 -8.99 -13.85 1.58
N ASP A 21 -8.60 -14.42 2.72
CA ASP A 21 -7.79 -13.70 3.72
C ASP A 21 -6.38 -13.35 3.23
N ALA A 22 -5.90 -13.96 2.13
CA ALA A 22 -4.64 -13.61 1.50
C ALA A 22 -4.77 -12.48 0.47
N TRP A 23 -5.93 -11.82 0.35
CA TRP A 23 -6.17 -10.74 -0.62
C TRP A 23 -5.08 -9.67 -0.65
N SER A 24 -4.64 -9.20 0.52
CA SER A 24 -3.66 -8.12 0.63
C SER A 24 -2.25 -8.60 0.27
N TYR A 25 -1.90 -9.82 0.67
CA TYR A 25 -0.66 -10.48 0.31
C TYR A 25 -0.59 -10.66 -1.21
N ASN A 26 -1.69 -11.09 -1.83
CA ASN A 26 -1.80 -11.27 -3.26
C ASN A 26 -1.62 -9.94 -4.02
N ILE A 27 -2.21 -8.84 -3.53
CA ILE A 27 -2.02 -7.50 -4.12
C ILE A 27 -0.54 -7.08 -4.02
N ILE A 28 0.02 -7.07 -2.81
CA ILE A 28 1.40 -6.60 -2.59
C ILE A 28 2.39 -7.46 -3.38
N SER A 29 2.17 -8.76 -3.47
CA SER A 29 3.05 -9.67 -4.21
C SER A 29 3.01 -9.45 -5.73
N GLN A 30 1.86 -9.02 -6.28
CA GLN A 30 1.69 -8.82 -7.72
C GLN A 30 2.12 -7.44 -8.20
N VAL A 31 1.80 -6.39 -7.44
CA VAL A 31 2.01 -5.00 -7.89
C VAL A 31 2.87 -4.16 -6.95
N GLY A 32 3.23 -4.70 -5.78
CA GLY A 32 3.93 -3.95 -4.74
C GLY A 32 3.01 -3.02 -3.94
N ASN A 33 3.59 -2.29 -3.02
CA ASN A 33 2.92 -1.26 -2.24
C ASN A 33 2.83 0.07 -3.02
N TYR A 34 2.06 1.02 -2.50
CA TYR A 34 1.85 2.34 -3.11
C TYR A 34 3.14 3.06 -3.51
N GLY A 35 4.18 3.02 -2.66
CA GLY A 35 5.46 3.66 -2.92
C GLY A 35 6.18 3.05 -4.12
N GLU A 36 6.13 1.72 -4.25
CA GLU A 36 6.75 0.97 -5.35
C GLU A 36 6.04 1.26 -6.67
N ILE A 37 4.70 1.19 -6.68
CA ILE A 37 3.87 1.51 -7.85
C ILE A 37 4.14 2.95 -8.32
N PHE A 38 4.19 3.91 -7.39
CA PHE A 38 4.47 5.30 -7.75
C PHE A 38 5.86 5.43 -8.38
N GLU A 39 6.93 4.90 -7.76
CA GLU A 39 8.28 5.02 -8.30
C GLU A 39 8.43 4.42 -9.70
N ALA A 40 7.83 3.25 -9.91
CA ALA A 40 7.92 2.53 -11.17
C ALA A 40 7.23 3.28 -12.32
N ASN A 41 6.06 3.88 -12.07
CA ASN A 41 5.21 4.41 -13.13
C ASN A 41 5.38 5.91 -13.38
N VAL A 42 5.50 6.70 -12.31
CA VAL A 42 5.52 8.17 -12.41
C VAL A 42 6.63 8.85 -11.62
N GLY A 43 7.25 8.14 -10.67
CA GLY A 43 8.27 8.68 -9.79
C GLY A 43 9.63 8.86 -10.44
N LYS A 44 10.67 8.98 -9.61
CA LYS A 44 12.04 9.23 -10.07
C LYS A 44 12.61 8.05 -10.86
N GLY A 45 12.08 6.83 -10.65
CA GLY A 45 12.38 5.66 -11.47
C GLY A 45 11.85 5.76 -12.91
N SER A 46 10.68 6.38 -13.10
CA SER A 46 10.00 6.48 -14.40
C SER A 46 10.58 7.57 -15.33
N PRO A 47 10.20 7.62 -16.63
CA PRO A 47 10.52 8.75 -17.51
C PRO A 47 9.93 10.10 -17.07
N LEU A 48 8.85 10.11 -16.30
CA LEU A 48 8.14 11.34 -15.90
C LEU A 48 8.82 12.08 -14.75
N LYS A 49 9.62 11.38 -13.94
CA LYS A 49 10.44 11.97 -12.85
C LYS A 49 9.65 12.83 -11.85
N ILE A 50 8.39 12.48 -11.57
CA ILE A 50 7.52 13.25 -10.69
C ILE A 50 7.94 13.05 -9.23
N GLY A 51 8.09 14.16 -8.49
CA GLY A 51 8.28 14.13 -7.04
C GLY A 51 6.99 13.76 -6.31
N ARG A 52 7.07 13.16 -5.11
CA ARG A 52 5.86 12.76 -4.36
C ARG A 52 4.91 13.93 -4.11
N GLY A 53 5.40 15.07 -3.61
CA GLY A 53 4.56 16.23 -3.30
C GLY A 53 3.34 15.82 -2.46
N LEU A 54 2.14 16.22 -2.93
CA LEU A 54 0.87 15.84 -2.29
C LEU A 54 0.67 14.32 -2.19
N ASN A 55 1.20 13.53 -3.14
CA ASN A 55 1.10 12.07 -3.13
C ASN A 55 2.02 11.39 -2.10
N ALA A 56 2.75 12.15 -1.27
CA ALA A 56 3.45 11.56 -0.13
C ALA A 56 2.46 11.01 0.90
N LEU A 57 2.94 10.11 1.78
CA LEU A 57 2.15 9.67 2.92
C LEU A 57 1.82 10.86 3.83
N TRP A 58 0.67 10.80 4.49
CA TRP A 58 0.20 11.85 5.39
C TRP A 58 1.23 12.22 6.48
N ASN A 59 1.95 11.24 7.03
CA ASN A 59 2.98 11.45 8.04
C ASN A 59 4.36 11.84 7.45
N LYS A 60 4.40 12.09 6.14
CA LYS A 60 5.56 12.57 5.38
C LYS A 60 5.25 13.84 4.59
N GLY A 61 4.21 14.60 5.00
CA GLY A 61 3.86 15.90 4.42
C GLY A 61 2.99 15.84 3.17
N GLY A 62 2.43 14.68 2.83
CA GLY A 62 1.43 14.56 1.76
C GLY A 62 0.01 14.34 2.30
N ILE A 63 -0.88 13.89 1.43
CA ILE A 63 -2.31 13.65 1.75
C ILE A 63 -2.71 12.18 1.60
N MET A 64 -1.78 11.29 1.24
CA MET A 64 -2.09 9.87 1.10
C MET A 64 -2.22 9.22 2.49
N TYR A 65 -3.45 8.92 2.87
CA TYR A 65 -3.81 8.27 4.14
C TYR A 65 -4.60 6.98 3.85
N ALA A 66 -4.09 5.84 4.33
CA ALA A 66 -4.82 4.59 4.29
C ALA A 66 -5.66 4.45 5.58
N PRO A 67 -7.00 4.27 5.46
CA PRO A 67 -7.81 3.93 6.62
C PRO A 67 -7.28 2.67 7.33
N PRO A 68 -7.35 2.62 8.67
CA PRO A 68 -6.80 1.50 9.40
C PRO A 68 -7.65 0.24 9.18
N ILE A 69 -7.02 -0.86 8.75
CA ILE A 69 -7.65 -2.19 8.66
C ILE A 69 -7.79 -2.74 10.08
N ARG A 70 -8.99 -2.63 10.64
CA ARG A 70 -9.37 -3.04 11.99
C ARG A 70 -10.70 -3.78 11.97
#